data_AF-A0A1Q9NLY3-F1
#
_entry.id   AF-A0A1Q9NLY3-F1
#
_cell.length_a   1.000
_cell.length_b   1.000
_cell.length_c   1.000
_cell.angle_alpha   90.00
_cell.angle_beta   90.00
_cell.angle_gamma   90.00
#
_symmetry.space_group_name_H-M   'P 1'
#
loop_
_entity.id
_entity.type
_entity.pdbx_description
1 polymer ?
#
loop_
_entity_poly.entity_id
_entity_poly.type
_entity_poly.pdbx_seq_one_letter_code
_entity_poly.pdbx_strand_id
1 'polypeptide(L)'
;MSKDVINDLVEKMGKSSSSFQDANPKDLISAIETSPSAERTNKLSQILRELQSNAQNYKTNNKFRESAHLFYLGGMLSRHFYPQNTKENNAWFQNSVNNLVALSDEYMTWKEIDRGAAAVALANLLNFFTQDIWELEEYYSNFLSNNSTLIQQGKTASGSMWVPHFVVSAINELSTESLQQADQYAQMYLLAEAKTTSLYRDGIMEILNLAREKLSKSVKIPSLQIDALIPKDTLFGDRFSIQFTISKQGEGQIKNAILNFVTPEGITKVSDDSSDRVQLLEKNDQSVVKFEFSSNKDQSIEEKEFQFSGNVQFDDVLGNRRSFLMGPYSIILRTFRKGDQLREQLKNLESDLLVKLKEFESYQFPGVVDEHKATLKDTIQELLSSTGDYISSDDFEKAMANLSTLSSLNVRNLLDEEKKLLSAIKSSDEAITSFKIEINEFLSKNGEIIQDLLSQVDKLKSTIQESK
;
A
#
# COMPACT_ATOMS: atom_id res chain seq x y z
N MET A 1 7.46 50.03 9.96
CA MET A 1 6.25 50.59 9.31
C MET A 1 5.06 50.36 10.22
N SER A 2 4.94 51.17 11.28
CA SER A 2 4.31 50.80 12.54
C SER A 2 3.23 51.80 12.93
N LYS A 3 2.04 51.31 13.31
CA LYS A 3 0.87 52.03 13.87
C LYS A 3 0.25 53.15 13.00
N ASP A 4 1.05 53.99 12.35
CA ASP A 4 0.57 55.15 11.60
C ASP A 4 -0.20 54.77 10.34
N VAL A 5 0.25 53.76 9.58
CA VAL A 5 -0.47 53.26 8.39
C VAL A 5 -1.83 52.65 8.75
N ILE A 6 -1.93 52.06 9.94
CA ILE A 6 -3.11 51.31 10.39
C ILE A 6 -4.17 52.28 10.95
N ASN A 7 -3.75 53.25 11.76
CA ASN A 7 -4.66 54.30 12.22
C ASN A 7 -5.06 55.22 11.07
N ASP A 8 -4.17 55.50 10.12
CA ASP A 8 -4.49 56.22 8.88
C ASP A 8 -5.44 55.42 7.99
N LEU A 9 -5.32 54.08 7.90
CA LEU A 9 -6.33 53.23 7.26
C LEU A 9 -7.67 53.33 7.99
N VAL A 10 -7.74 53.14 9.32
CA VAL A 10 -9.00 53.21 10.08
C VAL A 10 -9.64 54.60 10.04
N GLU A 11 -8.84 55.66 10.08
CA GLU A 11 -9.29 57.04 10.00
C GLU A 11 -9.71 57.41 8.56
N LYS A 12 -9.06 56.86 7.53
CA LYS A 12 -9.51 56.96 6.12
C LYS A 12 -10.75 56.12 5.84
N MET A 13 -10.87 54.93 6.44
CA MET A 13 -12.03 54.01 6.38
C MET A 13 -13.28 54.67 6.98
N GLY A 14 -13.13 55.54 7.98
CA GLY A 14 -14.22 56.32 8.58
C GLY A 14 -14.56 57.65 7.88
N LYS A 15 -13.71 58.18 6.98
CA LYS A 15 -13.87 59.52 6.40
C LYS A 15 -14.10 59.58 4.88
N SER A 16 -13.79 58.53 4.12
CA SER A 16 -14.07 58.52 2.66
C SER A 16 -14.25 57.11 2.10
N SER A 17 -15.31 56.91 1.30
CA SER A 17 -15.62 55.64 0.63
C SER A 17 -14.55 55.17 -0.38
N SER A 18 -13.63 56.05 -0.79
CA SER A 18 -12.54 55.78 -1.75
C SER A 18 -11.36 54.95 -1.21
N SER A 19 -11.22 54.78 0.11
CA SER A 19 -10.00 54.17 0.69
C SER A 19 -9.90 52.64 0.54
N PHE A 20 -10.99 51.97 0.16
CA PHE A 20 -10.99 50.51 -0.03
C PHE A 20 -10.85 50.07 -1.49
N GLN A 21 -10.83 51.02 -2.45
CA GLN A 21 -10.84 50.67 -3.88
C GLN A 21 -9.54 49.97 -4.32
N ASP A 22 -8.45 50.17 -3.58
CA ASP A 22 -7.12 49.63 -3.88
C ASP A 22 -6.57 48.69 -2.78
N ALA A 23 -7.39 48.32 -1.79
CA ALA A 23 -6.92 47.52 -0.66
C ALA A 23 -6.67 46.06 -1.06
N ASN A 24 -5.49 45.51 -0.75
CA ASN A 24 -5.19 44.09 -0.94
C ASN A 24 -5.52 43.30 0.35
N PRO A 25 -6.14 42.10 0.26
CA PRO A 25 -6.35 41.23 1.42
C PRO A 25 -5.12 41.02 2.32
N LYS A 26 -3.93 40.84 1.74
CA LYS A 26 -2.68 40.58 2.48
C LYS A 26 -2.27 41.75 3.37
N ASP A 27 -2.48 42.98 2.90
CA ASP A 27 -2.16 44.19 3.67
C ASP A 27 -3.09 44.31 4.88
N LEU A 28 -4.38 44.03 4.70
CA LEU A 28 -5.38 44.02 5.77
C LEU A 28 -5.10 42.90 6.79
N ILE A 29 -4.76 41.70 6.33
CA ILE A 29 -4.38 40.58 7.20
C ILE A 29 -3.17 40.97 8.06
N SER A 30 -2.10 41.47 7.43
CA SER A 30 -0.88 41.89 8.12
C SER A 30 -1.15 43.00 9.15
N ALA A 31 -2.03 43.94 8.83
CA ALA A 31 -2.44 45.02 9.72
C ALA A 31 -3.26 44.52 10.94
N ILE A 32 -3.98 43.41 10.82
CA ILE A 32 -4.70 42.79 11.93
C ILE A 32 -3.74 41.96 12.78
N GLU A 33 -2.86 41.17 12.16
CA GLU A 33 -1.89 40.32 12.87
C GLU A 33 -0.88 41.11 13.69
N THR A 34 -0.50 42.31 13.24
CA THR A 34 0.37 43.22 14.00
C THR A 34 -0.29 43.84 15.24
N SER A 35 -1.60 43.65 15.43
CA SER A 35 -2.32 44.13 16.62
C SER A 35 -2.16 43.17 17.81
N PRO A 36 -2.19 43.67 19.06
CA PRO A 36 -2.13 42.82 20.26
C PRO A 36 -3.21 41.73 20.24
N SER A 37 -2.87 40.51 20.69
CA SER A 37 -3.78 39.34 20.61
C SER A 37 -5.17 39.59 21.22
N ALA A 38 -5.26 40.40 22.28
CA ALA A 38 -6.53 40.73 22.94
C ALA A 38 -7.43 41.67 22.12
N GLU A 39 -6.87 42.41 21.16
CA GLU A 39 -7.57 43.41 20.34
C GLU A 39 -7.92 42.92 18.94
N ARG A 40 -7.29 41.83 18.47
CA ARG A 40 -7.45 41.30 17.11
C ARG A 40 -8.91 41.00 16.78
N THR A 41 -9.63 40.31 17.67
CA THR A 41 -11.03 39.92 17.44
C THR A 41 -11.96 41.12 17.32
N ASN A 42 -11.79 42.13 18.20
CA ASN A 42 -12.59 43.34 18.18
C ASN A 42 -12.32 44.16 16.92
N LYS A 43 -11.04 44.27 16.53
CA LYS A 43 -10.61 44.98 15.33
C LYS A 43 -11.11 44.31 14.05
N LEU A 44 -10.99 42.99 13.95
CA LEU A 44 -11.54 42.21 12.83
C LEU A 44 -13.05 42.40 12.72
N SER A 45 -13.78 42.29 13.84
CA SER A 45 -15.23 42.47 13.87
C SER A 45 -15.67 43.89 13.47
N GLN A 46 -14.85 44.90 13.74
CA GLN A 46 -15.09 46.27 13.28
C GLN A 46 -14.88 46.40 11.78
N ILE A 47 -13.74 45.91 11.27
CA ILE A 47 -13.40 45.95 9.83
C ILE A 47 -14.46 45.22 9.01
N LEU A 48 -14.87 44.01 9.42
CA LEU A 48 -15.90 43.25 8.71
C LEU A 48 -17.24 44.00 8.66
N ARG A 49 -17.66 44.65 9.75
CA ARG A 49 -18.88 45.47 9.78
C ARG A 49 -18.81 46.67 8.83
N GLU A 50 -17.67 47.36 8.81
CA GLU A 50 -17.44 48.51 7.92
C GLU A 50 -17.44 48.08 6.45
N LEU A 51 -16.75 46.97 6.13
CA LEU A 51 -16.76 46.37 4.80
C LEU A 51 -18.19 46.02 4.35
N GLN A 52 -18.99 45.40 5.22
CA GLN A 52 -20.36 44.99 4.89
C GLN A 52 -21.25 46.21 4.61
N SER A 53 -21.19 47.20 5.50
CA SER A 53 -21.97 48.44 5.37
C SER A 53 -21.62 49.18 4.08
N ASN A 54 -20.33 49.34 3.80
CA ASN A 54 -19.86 50.01 2.59
C ASN A 54 -20.19 49.23 1.32
N ALA A 55 -20.04 47.90 1.34
CA ALA A 55 -20.39 47.05 0.21
C ALA A 55 -21.88 47.17 -0.14
N GLN A 56 -22.75 47.21 0.87
CA GLN A 56 -24.19 47.38 0.67
C GLN A 56 -24.55 48.78 0.16
N ASN A 57 -23.87 49.82 0.64
CA ASN A 57 -24.02 51.18 0.13
C ASN A 57 -23.61 51.26 -1.34
N TYR A 58 -22.49 50.63 -1.73
CA TYR A 58 -22.07 50.58 -3.13
C TYR A 58 -23.05 49.83 -4.02
N LYS A 59 -23.55 48.67 -3.56
CA LYS A 59 -24.59 47.91 -4.26
C LYS A 59 -25.85 48.74 -4.50
N THR A 60 -26.33 49.45 -3.48
CA THR A 60 -27.53 50.30 -3.57
C THR A 60 -27.35 51.45 -4.57
N ASN A 61 -26.11 51.89 -4.80
CA ASN A 61 -25.75 52.92 -5.77
C ASN A 61 -25.33 52.34 -7.14
N ASN A 62 -25.63 51.06 -7.43
CA ASN A 62 -25.24 50.34 -8.65
C ASN A 62 -23.72 50.35 -8.94
N LYS A 63 -22.90 50.49 -7.90
CA LYS A 63 -21.43 50.39 -7.99
C LYS A 63 -21.01 48.95 -7.71
N PHE A 64 -21.35 48.06 -8.64
CA PHE A 64 -21.24 46.62 -8.45
C PHE A 64 -19.80 46.13 -8.33
N ARG A 65 -18.84 46.74 -9.05
CA ARG A 65 -17.42 46.40 -8.96
C ARG A 65 -16.86 46.63 -7.56
N GLU A 66 -17.09 47.80 -6.99
CA GLU A 66 -16.64 48.15 -5.65
C GLU A 66 -17.32 47.29 -4.60
N SER A 67 -18.64 47.09 -4.73
CA SER A 67 -19.38 46.20 -3.82
C SER A 67 -18.82 44.78 -3.83
N ALA A 68 -18.60 44.20 -5.03
CA ALA A 68 -18.03 42.88 -5.19
C ALA A 68 -16.65 42.77 -4.54
N HIS A 69 -15.80 43.78 -4.71
CA HIS A 69 -14.45 43.78 -4.13
C HIS A 69 -14.48 43.80 -2.61
N LEU A 70 -15.32 44.64 -1.99
CA LEU A 70 -15.44 44.69 -0.53
C LEU A 70 -15.98 43.39 0.06
N PHE A 71 -16.94 42.75 -0.61
CA PHE A 71 -17.42 41.44 -0.21
C PHE A 71 -16.32 40.37 -0.33
N TYR A 72 -15.48 40.43 -1.37
CA TYR A 72 -14.33 39.56 -1.53
C TYR A 72 -13.29 39.77 -0.41
N LEU A 73 -12.95 41.02 -0.08
CA LEU A 73 -12.05 41.33 1.04
C LEU A 73 -12.58 40.76 2.37
N GLY A 74 -13.87 40.96 2.64
CA GLY A 74 -14.52 40.38 3.83
C GLY A 74 -14.43 38.86 3.85
N GLY A 75 -14.66 38.20 2.72
CA GLY A 75 -14.53 36.75 2.57
C GLY A 75 -13.10 36.25 2.83
N MET A 76 -12.09 36.92 2.26
CA MET A 76 -10.68 36.58 2.48
C MET A 76 -10.23 36.75 3.93
N LEU A 77 -10.62 37.87 4.57
CA LEU A 77 -10.33 38.11 5.98
C LEU A 77 -11.00 37.08 6.87
N SER A 78 -12.28 36.83 6.64
CA SER A 78 -13.06 35.87 7.42
C SER A 78 -12.50 34.46 7.28
N ARG A 79 -12.10 34.04 6.07
CA ARG A 79 -11.43 32.76 5.82
C ARG A 79 -10.09 32.63 6.53
N HIS A 80 -9.27 33.69 6.56
CA HIS A 80 -7.95 33.66 7.21
C HIS A 80 -8.05 33.52 8.73
N PHE A 81 -8.92 34.30 9.37
CA PHE A 81 -9.04 34.32 10.83
C PHE A 81 -10.05 33.31 11.39
N TYR A 82 -11.01 32.86 10.57
CA TYR A 82 -12.00 31.84 10.89
C TYR A 82 -11.95 30.72 9.84
N PRO A 83 -10.91 29.85 9.88
CA PRO A 83 -10.64 28.86 8.83
C PRO A 83 -11.64 27.70 8.76
N GLN A 84 -12.49 27.52 9.78
CA GLN A 84 -13.62 26.60 9.65
C GLN A 84 -14.63 27.20 8.67
N ASN A 85 -15.11 26.41 7.71
CA ASN A 85 -16.03 26.87 6.67
C ASN A 85 -17.36 27.31 7.30
N THR A 86 -17.44 28.56 7.77
CA THR A 86 -18.63 29.10 8.41
C THR A 86 -19.61 29.55 7.34
N LYS A 87 -20.91 29.45 7.64
CA LYS A 87 -21.98 30.03 6.79
C LYS A 87 -21.72 31.50 6.46
N GLU A 88 -21.05 32.21 7.36
CA GLU A 88 -20.65 33.60 7.20
C GLU A 88 -19.59 33.79 6.11
N ASN A 89 -18.52 32.95 6.08
CA ASN A 89 -17.52 32.97 5.00
C ASN A 89 -18.17 32.79 3.62
N ASN A 90 -19.09 31.81 3.52
CA ASN A 90 -19.80 31.54 2.28
C ASN A 90 -20.68 32.73 1.86
N ALA A 91 -21.37 33.37 2.81
CA ALA A 91 -22.21 34.54 2.51
C ALA A 91 -21.38 35.71 1.94
N TRP A 92 -20.15 35.93 2.41
CA TRP A 92 -19.26 36.96 1.87
C TRP A 92 -18.92 36.70 0.39
N PHE A 93 -18.45 35.50 0.07
CA PHE A 93 -18.12 35.16 -1.32
C PHE A 93 -19.35 35.14 -2.21
N GLN A 94 -20.49 34.60 -1.75
CA GLN A 94 -21.73 34.61 -2.53
C GLN A 94 -22.24 36.03 -2.82
N ASN A 95 -22.10 36.97 -1.88
CA ASN A 95 -22.40 38.38 -2.15
C ASN A 95 -21.44 38.99 -3.17
N SER A 96 -20.15 38.63 -3.14
CA SER A 96 -19.19 39.06 -4.16
C SER A 96 -19.57 38.55 -5.55
N VAL A 97 -19.87 37.25 -5.65
CA VAL A 97 -20.35 36.57 -6.86
C VAL A 97 -21.57 37.26 -7.44
N ASN A 98 -22.62 37.50 -6.64
CA ASN A 98 -23.85 38.15 -7.10
C ASN A 98 -23.61 39.56 -7.65
N ASN A 99 -22.67 40.31 -7.06
CA ASN A 99 -22.31 41.63 -7.58
C ASN A 99 -21.45 41.54 -8.85
N LEU A 100 -20.59 40.52 -9.00
CA LEU A 100 -19.84 40.28 -10.25
C LEU A 100 -20.76 39.88 -11.40
N VAL A 101 -21.80 39.11 -11.11
CA VAL A 101 -22.88 38.79 -12.06
C VAL A 101 -23.58 40.06 -12.54
N ALA A 102 -24.04 40.91 -11.62
CA ALA A 102 -24.67 42.19 -11.97
C ALA A 102 -23.72 43.13 -12.73
N LEU A 103 -22.43 43.17 -12.35
CA LEU A 103 -21.40 43.91 -13.08
C LEU A 103 -21.22 43.40 -14.51
N SER A 104 -21.31 42.09 -14.71
CA SER A 104 -21.25 41.51 -16.05
C SER A 104 -22.39 42.01 -16.92
N ASP A 105 -23.62 41.98 -16.42
CA ASP A 105 -24.80 42.47 -17.15
C ASP A 105 -24.67 43.96 -17.54
N GLU A 106 -24.08 44.78 -16.66
CA GLU A 106 -23.78 46.19 -16.93
C GLU A 106 -22.76 46.34 -18.07
N TYR A 107 -21.64 45.60 -18.01
CA TYR A 107 -20.65 45.61 -19.09
C TYR A 107 -21.21 45.11 -20.42
N MET A 108 -22.07 44.09 -20.39
CA MET A 108 -22.72 43.57 -21.59
C MET A 108 -23.67 44.62 -22.20
N THR A 109 -24.37 45.39 -21.37
CA THR A 109 -25.18 46.54 -21.82
C THR A 109 -24.33 47.59 -22.53
N TRP A 110 -23.09 47.80 -22.08
CA TRP A 110 -22.12 48.69 -22.71
C TRP A 110 -21.35 48.06 -23.87
N LYS A 111 -21.65 46.80 -24.22
CA LYS A 111 -20.93 46.01 -25.24
C LYS A 111 -19.45 45.82 -24.92
N GLU A 112 -19.06 45.87 -23.65
CA GLU A 112 -17.72 45.56 -23.17
C GLU A 112 -17.58 44.05 -22.89
N ILE A 113 -17.64 43.24 -23.97
CA ILE A 113 -17.76 41.78 -23.91
C ILE A 113 -16.63 41.12 -23.11
N ASP A 114 -15.38 41.53 -23.30
CA ASP A 114 -14.23 40.97 -22.58
C ASP A 114 -14.34 41.19 -21.06
N ARG A 115 -14.82 42.38 -20.63
CA ARG A 115 -15.01 42.68 -19.21
C ARG A 115 -16.19 41.94 -18.62
N GLY A 116 -17.28 41.82 -19.37
CA GLY A 116 -18.44 41.02 -18.98
C GLY A 116 -18.07 39.56 -18.77
N ALA A 117 -17.34 38.97 -19.72
CA ALA A 117 -16.85 37.60 -19.64
C ALA A 117 -15.86 37.39 -18.48
N ALA A 118 -14.92 38.32 -18.26
CA ALA A 118 -14.00 38.25 -17.12
C ALA A 118 -14.74 38.31 -15.77
N ALA A 119 -15.80 39.12 -15.65
CA ALA A 119 -16.61 39.20 -14.45
C ALA A 119 -17.37 37.88 -14.17
N VAL A 120 -17.95 37.24 -15.19
CA VAL A 120 -18.58 35.92 -15.05
C VAL A 120 -17.58 34.84 -14.70
N ALA A 121 -16.43 34.81 -15.38
CA ALA A 121 -15.38 33.84 -15.09
C ALA A 121 -14.91 33.96 -13.63
N LEU A 122 -14.69 35.18 -13.16
CA LEU A 122 -14.32 35.44 -11.77
C LEU A 122 -15.41 35.03 -10.78
N ALA A 123 -16.69 35.33 -11.07
CA ALA A 123 -17.82 34.90 -10.25
C ALA A 123 -17.84 33.37 -10.09
N ASN A 124 -17.64 32.64 -11.19
CA ASN A 124 -17.57 31.18 -11.15
C ASN A 124 -16.37 30.66 -10.35
N LEU A 125 -15.20 31.30 -10.50
CA LEU A 125 -14.02 30.93 -9.73
C LEU A 125 -14.23 31.16 -8.22
N LEU A 126 -14.85 32.27 -7.80
CA LEU A 126 -15.06 32.55 -6.36
C LEU A 126 -15.94 31.50 -5.65
N ASN A 127 -16.81 30.79 -6.37
CA ASN A 127 -17.59 29.70 -5.77
C ASN A 127 -16.73 28.54 -5.26
N PHE A 128 -15.51 28.38 -5.78
CA PHE A 128 -14.57 27.38 -5.26
C PHE A 128 -14.26 27.59 -3.77
N PHE A 129 -14.32 28.84 -3.28
CA PHE A 129 -14.16 29.11 -1.86
C PHE A 129 -15.36 28.63 -1.02
N THR A 130 -16.55 28.62 -1.60
CA THR A 130 -17.80 28.25 -0.91
C THR A 130 -18.09 26.75 -0.90
N GLN A 131 -17.30 25.98 -1.68
CA GLN A 131 -17.49 24.54 -1.94
C GLN A 131 -18.76 24.19 -2.72
N ASP A 132 -19.52 25.19 -3.17
CA ASP A 132 -20.72 25.01 -3.99
C ASP A 132 -20.40 25.29 -5.46
N ILE A 133 -19.76 24.32 -6.12
CA ILE A 133 -19.35 24.44 -7.53
C ILE A 133 -20.58 24.40 -8.45
N TRP A 134 -21.72 23.87 -7.99
CA TRP A 134 -22.87 23.51 -8.81
C TRP A 134 -23.91 24.63 -8.99
N GLU A 135 -24.09 25.54 -8.01
CA GLU A 135 -25.14 26.58 -8.08
C GLU A 135 -24.91 27.66 -9.16
N LEU A 136 -23.69 27.84 -9.68
CA LEU A 136 -23.40 28.84 -10.73
C LEU A 136 -23.19 28.27 -12.13
N GLU A 137 -23.20 26.95 -12.29
CA GLU A 137 -23.18 26.32 -13.62
C GLU A 137 -24.39 26.76 -14.44
N GLU A 138 -25.54 26.99 -13.81
CA GLU A 138 -26.73 27.51 -14.47
C GLU A 138 -26.49 28.92 -15.03
N TYR A 139 -25.94 29.84 -14.23
CA TYR A 139 -25.63 31.20 -14.71
C TYR A 139 -24.52 31.20 -15.77
N TYR A 140 -23.47 30.41 -15.58
CA TYR A 140 -22.40 30.24 -16.57
C TYR A 140 -22.95 29.71 -17.91
N SER A 141 -23.81 28.69 -17.87
CA SER A 141 -24.45 28.11 -19.05
C SER A 141 -25.43 29.08 -19.71
N ASN A 142 -26.20 29.83 -18.91
CA ASN A 142 -27.10 30.88 -19.40
C ASN A 142 -26.32 32.04 -20.05
N PHE A 143 -25.21 32.46 -19.45
CA PHE A 143 -24.36 33.51 -20.01
C PHE A 143 -23.73 33.08 -21.33
N LEU A 144 -23.21 31.85 -21.41
CA LEU A 144 -22.65 31.28 -22.65
C LEU A 144 -23.72 31.12 -23.73
N SER A 145 -24.91 30.61 -23.41
CA SER A 145 -25.97 30.42 -24.40
C SER A 145 -26.47 31.76 -24.98
N ASN A 146 -26.66 32.77 -24.13
CA ASN A 146 -27.14 34.09 -24.54
C ASN A 146 -26.09 34.93 -25.31
N ASN A 147 -24.80 34.67 -25.09
CA ASN A 147 -23.72 35.50 -25.63
C ASN A 147 -22.68 34.73 -26.47
N SER A 148 -22.94 33.46 -26.78
CA SER A 148 -22.00 32.53 -27.44
C SER A 148 -21.32 33.12 -28.68
N THR A 149 -22.08 33.76 -29.56
CA THR A 149 -21.55 34.35 -30.80
C THR A 149 -20.59 35.51 -30.52
N LEU A 150 -20.92 36.38 -29.55
CA LEU A 150 -20.08 37.52 -29.16
C LEU A 150 -18.82 37.06 -28.43
N ILE A 151 -18.94 36.05 -27.57
CA ILE A 151 -17.82 35.47 -26.84
C ILE A 151 -16.85 34.76 -27.79
N GLN A 152 -17.36 34.01 -28.78
CA GLN A 152 -16.52 33.32 -29.77
C GLN A 152 -15.75 34.29 -30.67
N GLN A 153 -16.26 35.50 -30.87
CA GLN A 153 -15.57 36.56 -31.64
C GLN A 153 -14.45 37.23 -30.82
N GLY A 154 -14.56 37.26 -29.50
CA GLY A 154 -13.57 37.85 -28.59
C GLY A 154 -12.58 36.82 -28.06
N LYS A 155 -11.30 36.89 -28.49
CA LYS A 155 -10.26 35.96 -28.01
C LYS A 155 -10.09 36.01 -26.48
N THR A 156 -10.12 37.21 -25.89
CA THR A 156 -9.97 37.41 -24.44
C THR A 156 -11.22 36.99 -23.68
N ALA A 157 -12.41 37.34 -24.16
CA ALA A 157 -13.69 36.87 -23.61
C ALA A 157 -13.77 35.34 -23.58
N SER A 158 -13.53 34.68 -24.72
CA SER A 158 -13.54 33.21 -24.81
C SER A 158 -12.50 32.60 -23.88
N GLY A 159 -11.25 33.09 -23.93
CA GLY A 159 -10.17 32.61 -23.07
C GLY A 159 -10.47 32.74 -21.57
N SER A 160 -11.05 33.85 -21.14
CA SER A 160 -11.44 34.05 -19.73
C SER A 160 -12.49 33.03 -19.27
N MET A 161 -13.47 32.74 -20.14
CA MET A 161 -14.55 31.80 -19.85
C MET A 161 -14.10 30.34 -19.78
N TRP A 162 -12.96 29.99 -20.39
CA TRP A 162 -12.39 28.64 -20.31
C TRP A 162 -11.72 28.35 -18.97
N VAL A 163 -11.29 29.37 -18.21
CA VAL A 163 -10.59 29.16 -16.93
C VAL A 163 -11.43 28.37 -15.93
N PRO A 164 -12.67 28.76 -15.58
CA PRO A 164 -13.49 28.00 -14.65
C PRO A 164 -13.76 26.57 -15.15
N HIS A 165 -14.03 26.41 -16.45
CA HIS A 165 -14.26 25.10 -17.06
C HIS A 165 -13.05 24.16 -16.84
N PHE A 166 -11.85 24.63 -17.16
CA PHE A 166 -10.64 23.84 -16.98
C PHE A 166 -10.33 23.52 -15.51
N VAL A 167 -10.65 24.42 -14.58
CA VAL A 167 -10.54 24.13 -13.14
C VAL A 167 -11.51 23.02 -12.72
N VAL A 168 -12.76 23.07 -13.18
CA VAL A 168 -13.78 22.05 -12.87
C VAL A 168 -13.39 20.71 -13.50
N SER A 169 -13.04 20.67 -14.78
CA SER A 169 -12.58 19.47 -15.47
C SER A 169 -11.33 18.88 -14.82
N ALA A 170 -10.37 19.71 -14.37
CA ALA A 170 -9.20 19.22 -13.65
C ALA A 170 -9.59 18.38 -12.41
N ILE A 171 -10.60 18.81 -11.66
CA ILE A 171 -11.02 18.13 -10.43
C ILE A 171 -11.92 16.93 -10.73
N ASN A 172 -12.90 17.09 -11.63
CA ASN A 172 -13.89 16.05 -11.93
C ASN A 172 -13.30 14.91 -12.77
N GLU A 173 -12.42 15.23 -13.71
CA GLU A 173 -11.80 14.26 -14.62
C GLU A 173 -10.39 13.84 -14.16
N LEU A 174 -9.92 14.38 -13.02
CA LEU A 174 -8.58 14.15 -12.49
C LEU A 174 -7.45 14.49 -13.49
N SER A 175 -7.62 15.59 -14.24
CA SER A 175 -6.75 15.99 -15.35
C SER A 175 -5.75 17.09 -14.97
N THR A 176 -4.46 16.77 -15.00
CA THR A 176 -3.38 17.78 -14.83
C THR A 176 -3.26 18.70 -16.04
N GLU A 177 -3.56 18.21 -17.23
CA GLU A 177 -3.57 19.01 -18.45
C GLU A 177 -4.61 20.13 -18.34
N SER A 178 -5.82 19.81 -17.88
CA SER A 178 -6.86 20.82 -17.66
C SER A 178 -6.41 21.83 -16.61
N LEU A 179 -5.75 21.42 -15.52
CA LEU A 179 -5.22 22.37 -14.54
C LEU A 179 -4.13 23.29 -15.12
N GLN A 180 -3.27 22.76 -16.00
CA GLN A 180 -2.26 23.55 -16.69
C GLN A 180 -2.89 24.54 -17.67
N GLN A 181 -3.91 24.11 -18.41
CA GLN A 181 -4.68 24.98 -19.30
C GLN A 181 -5.41 26.08 -18.51
N ALA A 182 -5.96 25.77 -17.33
CA ALA A 182 -6.54 26.77 -16.44
C ALA A 182 -5.54 27.86 -16.04
N ASP A 183 -4.32 27.47 -15.63
CA ASP A 183 -3.27 28.43 -15.27
C ASP A 183 -2.82 29.29 -16.46
N GLN A 184 -2.59 28.66 -17.62
CA GLN A 184 -2.21 29.37 -18.84
C GLN A 184 -3.29 30.37 -19.28
N TYR A 185 -4.55 29.95 -19.32
CA TYR A 185 -5.66 30.80 -19.73
C TYR A 185 -5.94 31.91 -18.70
N ALA A 186 -5.75 31.63 -17.41
CA ALA A 186 -5.85 32.65 -16.37
C ALA A 186 -4.82 33.76 -16.59
N GLN A 187 -3.56 33.41 -16.88
CA GLN A 187 -2.49 34.38 -17.11
C GLN A 187 -2.66 35.13 -18.44
N MET A 188 -3.01 34.41 -19.51
CA MET A 188 -3.09 34.99 -20.87
C MET A 188 -4.34 35.84 -21.11
N TYR A 189 -5.48 35.48 -20.50
CA TYR A 189 -6.77 36.08 -20.83
C TYR A 189 -7.44 36.73 -19.63
N LEU A 190 -7.67 35.98 -18.54
CA LEU A 190 -8.45 36.50 -17.41
C LEU A 190 -7.72 37.65 -16.68
N LEU A 191 -6.43 37.48 -16.39
CA LEU A 191 -5.61 38.50 -15.74
C LEU A 191 -5.19 39.63 -16.69
N ALA A 192 -5.36 39.45 -18.01
CA ALA A 192 -5.14 40.52 -18.98
C ALA A 192 -6.25 41.60 -18.88
N GLU A 193 -7.47 41.22 -18.47
CA GLU A 193 -8.57 42.15 -18.18
C GLU A 193 -8.44 42.83 -16.82
N ALA A 194 -7.33 43.53 -16.62
CA ALA A 194 -6.94 44.13 -15.34
C ALA A 194 -8.00 45.09 -14.76
N LYS A 195 -8.85 45.72 -15.59
CA LYS A 195 -9.96 46.57 -15.12
C LYS A 195 -11.01 45.80 -14.32
N THR A 196 -11.15 44.50 -14.54
CA THR A 196 -12.09 43.66 -13.79
C THR A 196 -11.36 42.81 -12.75
N THR A 197 -10.17 42.31 -13.08
CA THR A 197 -9.54 41.22 -12.32
C THR A 197 -8.34 41.62 -11.45
N SER A 198 -7.81 42.85 -11.56
CA SER A 198 -6.61 43.25 -10.83
C SER A 198 -6.71 43.05 -9.31
N LEU A 199 -7.88 43.36 -8.75
CA LEU A 199 -8.18 43.27 -7.31
C LEU A 199 -8.37 41.82 -6.82
N TYR A 200 -8.40 40.85 -7.73
CA TYR A 200 -8.69 39.45 -7.46
C TYR A 200 -7.53 38.51 -7.82
N ARG A 201 -6.40 39.06 -8.29
CA ARG A 201 -5.25 38.26 -8.75
C ARG A 201 -4.83 37.21 -7.71
N ASP A 202 -4.68 37.61 -6.46
CA ASP A 202 -4.28 36.69 -5.38
C ASP A 202 -5.34 35.59 -5.15
N GLY A 203 -6.63 35.94 -5.20
CA GLY A 203 -7.73 34.99 -5.10
C GLY A 203 -7.78 33.99 -6.25
N ILE A 204 -7.56 34.44 -7.49
CA ILE A 204 -7.49 33.57 -8.67
C ILE A 204 -6.35 32.55 -8.50
N MET A 205 -5.17 32.99 -8.07
CA MET A 205 -4.04 32.09 -7.84
C MET A 205 -4.30 31.13 -6.68
N GLU A 206 -4.96 31.58 -5.60
CA GLU A 206 -5.36 30.70 -4.50
C GLU A 206 -6.34 29.62 -4.98
N ILE A 207 -7.31 29.95 -5.82
CA ILE A 207 -8.26 28.98 -6.38
C ILE A 207 -7.56 27.93 -7.24
N LEU A 208 -6.61 28.33 -8.10
CA LEU A 208 -5.80 27.38 -8.88
C LEU A 208 -4.97 26.47 -7.96
N ASN A 209 -4.45 26.99 -6.85
CA ASN A 209 -3.74 26.19 -5.86
C ASN A 209 -4.67 25.23 -5.11
N LEU A 210 -5.87 25.66 -4.72
CA LEU A 210 -6.88 24.80 -4.09
C LEU A 210 -7.34 23.69 -5.03
N ALA A 211 -7.48 23.99 -6.33
CA ALA A 211 -7.78 22.99 -7.34
C ALA A 211 -6.65 21.95 -7.46
N ARG A 212 -5.38 22.40 -7.45
CA ARG A 212 -4.21 21.51 -7.40
C ARG A 212 -4.21 20.62 -6.17
N GLU A 213 -4.51 21.18 -5.01
CA GLU A 213 -4.59 20.44 -3.74
C GLU A 213 -5.71 19.39 -3.78
N LYS A 214 -6.90 19.78 -4.23
CA LYS A 214 -8.04 18.85 -4.40
C LYS A 214 -7.71 17.72 -5.37
N LEU A 215 -7.15 18.05 -6.54
CA LEU A 215 -6.69 17.07 -7.52
C LEU A 215 -5.69 16.09 -6.87
N SER A 216 -4.65 16.61 -6.21
CA SER A 216 -3.62 15.78 -5.56
C SER A 216 -4.19 14.86 -4.47
N LYS A 217 -5.23 15.27 -3.75
CA LYS A 217 -5.89 14.43 -2.73
C LYS A 217 -6.79 13.35 -3.34
N SER A 218 -7.42 13.64 -4.47
CA SER A 218 -8.32 12.70 -5.15
C SER A 218 -7.58 11.65 -5.99
N VAL A 219 -6.31 11.88 -6.33
CA VAL A 219 -5.51 10.90 -7.07
C VAL A 219 -5.11 9.73 -6.18
N LYS A 220 -5.59 8.55 -6.55
CA LYS A 220 -5.15 7.28 -5.96
C LYS A 220 -3.82 6.86 -6.57
N ILE A 221 -2.83 6.57 -5.73
CA ILE A 221 -1.53 6.09 -6.17
C ILE A 221 -1.69 4.63 -6.63
N PRO A 222 -1.32 4.28 -7.88
CA PRO A 222 -1.35 2.90 -8.34
C PRO A 222 -0.36 2.04 -7.56
N SER A 223 -0.75 0.79 -7.29
CA SER A 223 0.09 -0.24 -6.69
C SER A 223 0.21 -1.44 -7.62
N LEU A 224 1.40 -2.00 -7.70
CA LEU A 224 1.74 -3.16 -8.52
C LEU A 224 2.20 -4.31 -7.62
N GLN A 225 1.82 -5.52 -7.98
CA GLN A 225 2.41 -6.76 -7.48
C GLN A 225 3.14 -7.45 -8.63
N ILE A 226 4.34 -7.96 -8.34
CA ILE A 226 5.16 -8.65 -9.31
C ILE A 226 5.52 -10.03 -8.76
N ASP A 227 5.02 -11.06 -9.42
CA ASP A 227 5.35 -12.45 -9.12
C ASP A 227 6.28 -12.98 -10.21
N ALA A 228 7.32 -13.72 -9.80
CA ALA A 228 8.28 -14.31 -10.73
C ALA A 228 8.25 -15.83 -10.63
N LEU A 229 8.14 -16.50 -11.78
CA LEU A 229 8.35 -17.92 -11.91
C LEU A 229 9.77 -18.16 -12.41
N ILE A 230 10.61 -18.70 -11.53
CA ILE A 230 12.04 -18.94 -11.77
C ILE A 230 12.29 -20.45 -11.71
N PRO A 231 13.00 -21.03 -12.69
CA PRO A 231 13.37 -22.44 -12.66
C PRO A 231 14.41 -22.70 -11.56
N LYS A 232 14.21 -23.77 -10.77
CA LYS A 232 15.04 -24.08 -9.59
C LYS A 232 16.24 -24.99 -9.88
N ASP A 233 16.16 -25.81 -10.93
CA ASP A 233 17.24 -26.71 -11.36
C ASP A 233 17.62 -26.42 -12.81
N THR A 234 18.63 -25.58 -13.00
CA THR A 234 19.08 -25.15 -14.33
C THR A 234 20.56 -25.45 -14.50
N LEU A 235 20.95 -25.88 -15.70
CA LEU A 235 22.34 -26.23 -16.00
C LEU A 235 23.10 -25.11 -16.70
N PHE A 236 24.41 -25.09 -16.55
CA PHE A 236 25.28 -24.26 -17.39
C PHE A 236 25.18 -24.67 -18.87
N GLY A 237 24.99 -23.68 -19.75
CA GLY A 237 24.84 -23.90 -21.19
C GLY A 237 23.42 -24.26 -21.65
N ASP A 238 22.51 -24.57 -20.72
CA ASP A 238 21.10 -24.80 -21.05
C ASP A 238 20.36 -23.47 -21.21
N ARG A 239 19.29 -23.48 -22.02
CA ARG A 239 18.34 -22.38 -22.10
C ARG A 239 17.33 -22.48 -20.97
N PHE A 240 17.02 -21.35 -20.36
CA PHE A 240 16.02 -21.26 -19.30
C PHE A 240 15.18 -20.00 -19.46
N SER A 241 13.99 -19.98 -18.85
CA SER A 241 13.11 -18.82 -18.94
C SER A 241 12.65 -18.35 -17.57
N ILE A 242 12.59 -17.03 -17.40
CA ILE A 242 11.97 -16.39 -16.24
C ILE A 242 10.71 -15.70 -16.71
N GLN A 243 9.60 -15.97 -16.02
CA GLN A 243 8.31 -15.36 -16.32
C GLN A 243 7.91 -14.42 -15.19
N PHE A 244 7.63 -13.17 -15.53
CA PHE A 244 7.11 -12.16 -14.62
C PHE A 244 5.61 -11.96 -14.87
N THR A 245 4.85 -12.03 -13.80
CA THR A 245 3.43 -11.68 -13.76
C THR A 245 3.31 -10.36 -13.02
N ILE A 246 2.93 -9.30 -13.72
CA ILE A 246 2.76 -7.97 -13.15
C ILE A 246 1.26 -7.71 -13.06
N SER A 247 0.74 -7.56 -11.85
CA SER A 247 -0.68 -7.29 -11.59
C SER A 247 -0.89 -5.95 -10.89
N LYS A 248 -1.99 -5.28 -11.23
CA LYS A 248 -2.44 -4.06 -10.58
C LYS A 248 -3.28 -4.44 -9.36
N GLN A 249 -2.86 -3.98 -8.18
CA GLN A 249 -3.56 -4.24 -6.91
C GLN A 249 -4.29 -2.98 -6.39
N GLY A 250 -3.90 -1.78 -6.83
CA GLY A 250 -4.47 -0.51 -6.39
C GLY A 250 -5.50 0.07 -7.34
N GLU A 251 -6.29 1.04 -6.87
CA GLU A 251 -7.29 1.73 -7.70
C GLU A 251 -6.70 2.80 -8.64
N GLY A 252 -5.43 3.18 -8.44
CA GLY A 252 -4.75 4.17 -9.28
C GLY A 252 -4.59 3.74 -10.73
N GLN A 253 -4.63 4.70 -11.66
CA GLN A 253 -4.39 4.42 -13.09
C GLN A 253 -2.89 4.37 -13.38
N ILE A 254 -2.53 3.47 -14.31
CA ILE A 254 -1.17 3.24 -14.76
C ILE A 254 -1.16 3.47 -16.27
N LYS A 255 -0.29 4.35 -16.75
CA LYS A 255 -0.07 4.61 -18.19
C LYS A 255 1.37 4.32 -18.55
N ASN A 256 1.63 3.98 -19.82
CA ASN A 256 2.98 3.81 -20.37
C ASN A 256 3.90 2.91 -19.52
N ALA A 257 3.38 1.81 -18.96
CA ALA A 257 4.17 0.98 -18.08
C ALA A 257 5.23 0.19 -18.86
N ILE A 258 6.48 0.30 -18.42
CA ILE A 258 7.68 -0.29 -19.01
C ILE A 258 8.39 -1.08 -17.94
N LEU A 259 8.54 -2.39 -18.14
CA LEU A 259 9.46 -3.20 -17.36
C LEU A 259 10.88 -2.95 -17.87
N ASN A 260 11.82 -2.52 -17.03
CA ASN A 260 13.25 -2.57 -17.30
C ASN A 260 13.89 -3.70 -16.50
N PHE A 261 14.62 -4.57 -17.19
CA PHE A 261 15.22 -5.76 -16.62
C PHE A 261 16.75 -5.68 -16.67
N VAL A 262 17.44 -6.05 -15.58
CA VAL A 262 18.90 -6.10 -15.54
C VAL A 262 19.33 -7.56 -15.59
N THR A 263 20.04 -7.91 -16.67
CA THR A 263 20.64 -9.24 -16.83
C THR A 263 21.99 -9.27 -16.11
N PRO A 264 22.24 -10.21 -15.17
CA PRO A 264 23.51 -10.31 -14.47
C PRO A 264 24.63 -10.77 -15.39
N GLU A 265 25.86 -10.39 -15.06
CA GLU A 265 27.05 -10.77 -15.81
C GLU A 265 27.23 -12.29 -15.91
N GLY A 266 27.55 -12.80 -17.10
CA GLY A 266 27.69 -14.24 -17.37
C GLY A 266 26.41 -14.94 -17.84
N ILE A 267 25.26 -14.23 -17.80
CA ILE A 267 24.01 -14.66 -18.43
C ILE A 267 23.77 -13.83 -19.70
N THR A 268 23.32 -14.49 -20.76
CA THR A 268 22.99 -13.85 -22.04
C THR A 268 21.50 -14.05 -22.33
N LYS A 269 20.82 -12.98 -22.73
CA LYS A 269 19.43 -13.01 -23.18
C LYS A 269 19.36 -13.61 -24.60
N VAL A 270 18.45 -14.56 -24.81
CA VAL A 270 18.31 -15.32 -26.07
C VAL A 270 17.22 -14.75 -26.97
N SER A 271 16.27 -13.98 -26.42
CA SER A 271 15.14 -13.43 -27.18
C SER A 271 15.57 -12.33 -28.18
N ASP A 272 14.98 -12.33 -29.37
CA ASP A 272 15.25 -11.37 -30.46
C ASP A 272 14.90 -9.90 -30.13
N ASP A 273 14.08 -9.65 -29.09
CA ASP A 273 13.82 -8.31 -28.58
C ASP A 273 15.01 -7.83 -27.74
N SER A 274 15.91 -7.10 -28.41
CA SER A 274 17.10 -6.48 -27.81
C SER A 274 16.79 -5.41 -26.77
N SER A 275 15.52 -4.98 -26.65
CA SER A 275 15.15 -4.06 -25.58
C SER A 275 14.81 -4.81 -24.30
N ASP A 276 15.49 -4.45 -23.22
CA ASP A 276 15.07 -4.80 -21.84
C ASP A 276 13.80 -4.07 -21.41
N ARG A 277 13.10 -3.46 -22.36
CA ARG A 277 11.87 -2.70 -22.22
C ARG A 277 10.72 -3.46 -22.85
N VAL A 278 9.75 -3.82 -22.02
CA VAL A 278 8.49 -4.40 -22.49
C VAL A 278 7.36 -3.47 -22.08
N GLN A 279 6.60 -2.97 -23.06
CA GLN A 279 5.40 -2.18 -22.80
C GLN A 279 4.31 -3.11 -22.27
N LEU A 280 3.79 -2.82 -21.08
CA LEU A 280 2.69 -3.57 -20.49
C LEU A 280 1.37 -3.04 -21.07
N LEU A 281 0.47 -3.92 -21.50
CA LEU A 281 -0.80 -3.52 -22.11
C LEU A 281 -1.69 -2.80 -21.10
N GLU A 282 -2.18 -1.62 -21.47
CA GLU A 282 -2.92 -0.68 -20.59
C GLU A 282 -4.28 -1.20 -20.08
N LYS A 283 -4.81 -2.30 -20.64
CA LYS A 283 -6.22 -2.69 -20.49
C LYS A 283 -6.48 -3.88 -19.57
N ASN A 284 -5.48 -4.65 -19.19
CA ASN A 284 -5.65 -5.82 -18.34
C ASN A 284 -5.03 -5.55 -16.97
N ASP A 285 -5.73 -5.92 -15.90
CA ASP A 285 -5.20 -5.87 -14.52
C ASP A 285 -3.94 -6.72 -14.33
N GLN A 286 -3.56 -7.52 -15.33
CA GLN A 286 -2.41 -8.40 -15.30
C GLN A 286 -1.71 -8.44 -16.68
N SER A 287 -0.38 -8.36 -16.64
CA SER A 287 0.51 -8.58 -17.79
C SER A 287 1.50 -9.69 -17.46
N VAL A 288 1.75 -10.56 -18.43
CA VAL A 288 2.71 -11.66 -18.30
C VAL A 288 3.83 -11.45 -19.31
N VAL A 289 5.07 -11.41 -18.83
CA VAL A 289 6.27 -11.21 -19.65
C VAL A 289 7.20 -12.39 -19.42
N LYS A 290 7.69 -13.02 -20.49
CA LYS A 290 8.62 -14.15 -20.43
C LYS A 290 9.93 -13.75 -21.10
N PHE A 291 11.05 -13.93 -20.40
CA PHE A 291 12.39 -13.76 -20.94
C PHE A 291 13.09 -15.11 -21.01
N GLU A 292 13.86 -15.32 -22.08
CA GLU A 292 14.68 -16.52 -22.26
C GLU A 292 16.16 -16.16 -22.20
N PHE A 293 16.92 -16.98 -21.49
CA PHE A 293 18.31 -16.78 -21.18
C PHE A 293 19.13 -18.05 -21.44
N SER A 294 20.43 -17.87 -21.58
CA SER A 294 21.43 -18.93 -21.60
C SER A 294 22.68 -18.45 -20.89
N SER A 295 23.43 -19.37 -20.29
CA SER A 295 24.76 -19.09 -19.74
C SER A 295 25.84 -19.71 -20.62
N ASN A 296 27.06 -19.19 -20.52
CA ASN A 296 28.21 -19.90 -21.06
C ASN A 296 28.47 -21.15 -20.23
N LYS A 297 28.95 -22.23 -20.88
CA LYS A 297 29.45 -23.39 -20.15
C LYS A 297 30.72 -23.00 -19.40
N ASP A 298 30.63 -22.95 -18.08
CA ASP A 298 31.79 -22.83 -17.20
C ASP A 298 31.91 -24.14 -16.41
N GLN A 299 32.89 -24.96 -16.79
CA GLN A 299 33.13 -26.26 -16.16
C GLN A 299 33.97 -26.16 -14.87
N SER A 300 34.45 -24.97 -14.52
CA SER A 300 35.31 -24.78 -13.35
C SER A 300 34.54 -24.52 -12.05
N ILE A 301 33.25 -24.21 -12.15
CA ILE A 301 32.38 -23.86 -11.03
C ILE A 301 31.23 -24.87 -10.97
N GLU A 302 31.10 -25.59 -9.86
CA GLU A 302 30.07 -26.63 -9.69
C GLU A 302 28.65 -26.04 -9.62
N GLU A 303 28.50 -24.95 -8.87
CA GLU A 303 27.25 -24.24 -8.61
C GLU A 303 27.50 -22.72 -8.55
N LYS A 304 26.65 -21.91 -9.21
CA LYS A 304 26.71 -20.43 -9.14
C LYS A 304 25.31 -19.83 -9.07
N GLU A 305 25.13 -18.94 -8.10
CA GLU A 305 23.92 -18.13 -7.98
C GLU A 305 24.03 -16.85 -8.81
N PHE A 306 22.97 -16.52 -9.55
CA PHE A 306 22.83 -15.26 -10.27
C PHE A 306 21.57 -14.54 -9.79
N GLN A 307 21.67 -13.23 -9.60
CA GLN A 307 20.56 -12.40 -9.15
C GLN A 307 20.04 -11.54 -10.29
N PHE A 308 18.76 -11.69 -10.57
CA PHE A 308 18.03 -10.84 -11.49
C PHE A 308 17.30 -9.74 -10.72
N SER A 309 17.35 -8.53 -11.26
CA SER A 309 16.63 -7.39 -10.70
C SER A 309 16.13 -6.50 -11.81
N GLY A 310 15.23 -5.59 -11.48
CA GLY A 310 14.71 -4.63 -12.44
C GLY A 310 13.83 -3.59 -11.78
N ASN A 311 13.14 -2.82 -12.61
CA ASN A 311 12.08 -1.96 -12.16
C ASN A 311 10.95 -1.89 -13.19
N VAL A 312 9.75 -1.64 -12.72
CA VAL A 312 8.62 -1.26 -13.56
C VAL A 312 8.46 0.25 -13.44
N GLN A 313 8.62 0.95 -14.55
CA GLN A 313 8.39 2.38 -14.63
C GLN A 313 7.06 2.65 -15.29
N PHE A 314 6.29 3.59 -14.77
CA PHE A 314 4.98 3.94 -15.33
C PHE A 314 4.62 5.38 -14.99
N ASP A 315 3.67 5.95 -15.72
CA ASP A 315 3.13 7.26 -15.42
C ASP A 315 1.83 7.09 -14.62
N ASP A 316 1.70 7.83 -13.51
CA ASP A 316 0.43 7.94 -12.79
C ASP A 316 -0.55 8.87 -13.55
N VAL A 317 -1.80 8.96 -13.08
CA VAL A 317 -2.82 9.81 -13.71
C VAL A 317 -2.43 11.29 -13.77
N LEU A 318 -1.51 11.74 -12.90
CA LEU A 318 -0.99 13.10 -12.89
C LEU A 318 0.18 13.29 -13.87
N GLY A 319 0.64 12.22 -14.53
CA GLY A 319 1.80 12.23 -15.40
C GLY A 319 3.13 12.16 -14.65
N ASN A 320 3.13 11.85 -13.34
CA ASN A 320 4.38 11.62 -12.63
C ASN A 320 4.91 10.25 -12.97
N ARG A 321 6.16 10.19 -13.41
CA ARG A 321 6.87 8.93 -13.61
C ARG A 321 7.19 8.29 -12.27
N ARG A 322 6.63 7.11 -12.02
CA ARG A 322 6.88 6.25 -10.86
C ARG A 322 7.79 5.11 -11.26
N SER A 323 8.46 4.53 -10.27
CA SER A 323 9.32 3.36 -10.43
C SER A 323 9.06 2.40 -9.28
N PHE A 324 8.75 1.15 -9.60
CA PHE A 324 8.56 0.07 -8.66
C PHE A 324 9.71 -0.93 -8.82
N LEU A 325 10.41 -1.25 -7.74
CA LEU A 325 11.55 -2.17 -7.80
C LEU A 325 11.05 -3.61 -7.92
N MET A 326 11.79 -4.40 -8.69
CA MET A 326 11.51 -5.80 -8.96
C MET A 326 12.72 -6.65 -8.56
N GLY A 327 12.51 -7.68 -7.74
CA GLY A 327 13.56 -8.54 -7.21
C GLY A 327 14.25 -7.99 -5.94
N PRO A 328 15.38 -8.59 -5.53
CA PRO A 328 16.19 -9.55 -6.29
C PRO A 328 15.53 -10.93 -6.41
N TYR A 329 15.79 -11.60 -7.53
CA TYR A 329 15.33 -12.94 -7.86
C TYR A 329 16.55 -13.83 -8.15
N SER A 330 16.76 -14.86 -7.35
CA SER A 330 17.91 -15.74 -7.49
C SER A 330 17.62 -16.94 -8.39
N ILE A 331 18.52 -17.20 -9.33
CA ILE A 331 18.61 -18.49 -10.02
C ILE A 331 19.92 -19.16 -9.62
N ILE A 332 19.92 -20.48 -9.56
CA ILE A 332 21.13 -21.26 -9.34
C ILE A 332 21.39 -22.11 -10.57
N LEU A 333 22.59 -21.92 -11.16
CA LEU A 333 23.07 -22.73 -12.26
C LEU A 333 24.07 -23.76 -11.75
N ARG A 334 23.97 -24.99 -12.27
CA ARG A 334 24.80 -26.13 -11.86
C ARG A 334 25.41 -26.84 -13.06
N THR A 335 26.46 -27.61 -12.80
CA THR A 335 27.07 -28.50 -13.81
C THR A 335 26.30 -29.83 -13.98
N PHE A 336 25.51 -30.22 -12.98
CA PHE A 336 24.66 -31.41 -12.99
C PHE A 336 23.28 -31.10 -12.40
N ARG A 337 22.28 -31.93 -12.71
CA ARG A 337 20.91 -31.78 -12.20
C ARG A 337 20.85 -32.30 -10.77
N LYS A 338 20.52 -31.42 -9.83
CA LYS A 338 20.47 -31.79 -8.42
C LYS A 338 19.37 -32.81 -8.15
N GLY A 339 18.24 -32.71 -8.85
CA GLY A 339 17.17 -33.70 -8.75
C GLY A 339 17.61 -35.12 -9.11
N ASP A 340 18.46 -35.28 -10.14
CA ASP A 340 18.95 -36.59 -10.57
C ASP A 340 19.93 -37.19 -9.57
N GLN A 341 20.83 -36.37 -9.01
CA GLN A 341 21.74 -36.79 -7.94
C GLN A 341 20.97 -37.25 -6.70
N LEU A 342 19.97 -36.48 -6.26
CA LEU A 342 19.15 -36.82 -5.10
C LEU A 342 18.31 -38.08 -5.34
N ARG A 343 17.81 -38.30 -6.55
CA ARG A 343 17.11 -39.55 -6.91
C ARG A 343 18.02 -40.76 -6.83
N GLU A 344 19.26 -40.64 -7.30
CA GLU A 344 20.24 -41.71 -7.21
C GLU A 344 20.59 -42.02 -5.75
N GLN A 345 20.80 -40.99 -4.93
CA GLN A 345 21.02 -41.15 -3.49
C GLN A 345 19.83 -41.83 -2.81
N LEU A 346 18.60 -41.37 -3.08
CA LEU A 346 17.37 -41.96 -2.53
C LEU A 346 17.25 -43.44 -2.89
N LYS A 347 17.49 -43.79 -4.16
CA LYS A 347 17.42 -45.17 -4.65
C LYS A 347 18.46 -46.08 -3.99
N ASN A 348 19.70 -45.61 -3.86
CA ASN A 348 20.76 -46.37 -3.19
C ASN A 348 20.43 -46.60 -1.71
N LEU A 349 19.88 -45.59 -1.06
CA LEU A 349 19.54 -45.63 0.34
C LEU A 349 18.30 -46.48 0.62
N GLU A 350 17.28 -46.41 -0.23
CA GLU A 350 16.12 -47.29 -0.23
C GLU A 350 16.55 -48.76 -0.32
N SER A 351 17.45 -49.08 -1.25
CA SER A 351 17.96 -50.45 -1.40
C SER A 351 18.66 -50.95 -0.14
N ASP A 352 19.49 -50.13 0.50
CA ASP A 352 20.21 -50.49 1.73
C ASP A 352 19.24 -50.66 2.92
N LEU A 353 18.30 -49.73 3.09
CA LEU A 353 17.29 -49.78 4.15
C LEU A 353 16.35 -50.97 4.00
N LEU A 354 15.94 -51.34 2.78
CA LEU A 354 15.11 -52.52 2.54
C LEU A 354 15.82 -53.83 2.89
N VAL A 355 17.13 -53.94 2.64
CA VAL A 355 17.92 -55.11 3.05
C VAL A 355 17.96 -55.19 4.58
N LYS A 356 18.27 -54.07 5.26
CA LYS A 356 18.31 -54.00 6.73
C LYS A 356 16.94 -54.27 7.37
N LEU A 357 15.85 -53.79 6.76
CA LEU A 357 14.48 -54.05 7.21
C LEU A 357 14.11 -55.54 7.07
N LYS A 358 14.50 -56.21 5.98
CA LYS A 358 14.28 -57.65 5.83
C LYS A 358 15.04 -58.47 6.87
N GLU A 359 16.29 -58.08 7.16
CA GLU A 359 17.07 -58.68 8.26
C GLU A 359 16.32 -58.49 9.59
N PHE A 360 15.81 -57.29 9.85
CA PHE A 360 15.03 -56.96 11.04
C PHE A 360 13.71 -57.75 11.16
N GLU A 361 12.95 -57.89 10.06
CA GLU A 361 11.71 -58.69 10.01
C GLU A 361 11.96 -60.17 10.33
N SER A 362 13.13 -60.70 9.94
CA SER A 362 13.48 -62.11 10.16
C SER A 362 13.75 -62.48 11.63
N TYR A 363 13.99 -61.50 12.51
CA TYR A 363 14.19 -61.74 13.93
C TYR A 363 12.86 -62.01 14.65
N GLN A 364 12.70 -63.23 15.15
CA GLN A 364 11.57 -63.57 16.02
C GLN A 364 11.86 -63.13 17.46
N PHE A 365 11.11 -62.13 17.91
CA PHE A 365 11.13 -61.67 19.30
C PHE A 365 9.73 -61.88 19.91
N PRO A 366 9.59 -62.52 21.09
CA PRO A 366 8.28 -62.76 21.67
C PRO A 366 7.66 -61.47 22.24
N GLY A 367 6.40 -61.18 21.87
CA GLY A 367 5.44 -60.47 22.74
C GLY A 367 5.10 -59.00 22.46
N VAL A 368 6.00 -58.17 21.91
CA VAL A 368 5.77 -56.70 21.77
C VAL A 368 6.34 -56.10 20.47
N VAL A 369 6.88 -56.94 19.58
CA VAL A 369 7.81 -56.45 18.54
C VAL A 369 7.12 -56.16 17.20
N ASP A 370 6.06 -56.89 16.82
CA ASP A 370 5.50 -56.79 15.46
C ASP A 370 4.82 -55.44 15.13
N GLU A 371 4.15 -54.81 16.10
CA GLU A 371 3.55 -53.47 15.91
C GLU A 371 4.62 -52.37 15.77
N HIS A 372 5.71 -52.45 16.54
CA HIS A 372 6.84 -51.53 16.42
C HIS A 372 7.57 -51.73 15.08
N LYS A 373 7.68 -52.99 14.61
CA LYS A 373 8.25 -53.27 13.29
C LYS A 373 7.43 -52.65 12.16
N ALA A 374 6.11 -52.82 12.23
CA ALA A 374 5.18 -52.23 11.26
C ALA A 374 5.30 -50.70 11.26
N THR A 375 5.29 -50.07 12.45
CA THR A 375 5.40 -48.61 12.58
C THR A 375 6.72 -48.06 12.02
N LEU A 376 7.84 -48.72 12.30
CA LEU A 376 9.15 -48.34 11.76
C LEU A 376 9.20 -48.45 10.23
N LYS A 377 8.65 -49.54 9.68
CA LYS A 377 8.56 -49.76 8.24
C LYS A 377 7.70 -48.68 7.57
N ASP A 378 6.53 -48.40 8.12
CA ASP A 378 5.61 -47.39 7.61
C ASP A 378 6.27 -46.00 7.64
N THR A 379 6.98 -45.67 8.72
CA THR A 379 7.70 -44.39 8.86
C THR A 379 8.81 -44.26 7.81
N ILE A 380 9.59 -45.32 7.58
CA ILE A 380 10.64 -45.33 6.55
C ILE A 380 10.02 -45.18 5.15
N GLN A 381 8.93 -45.89 4.86
CA GLN A 381 8.22 -45.79 3.58
C GLN A 381 7.65 -44.40 3.35
N GLU A 382 7.05 -43.78 4.37
CA GLU A 382 6.55 -42.42 4.32
C GLU A 382 7.68 -41.40 4.07
N LEU A 383 8.82 -41.56 4.75
CA LEU A 383 10.01 -40.71 4.52
C LEU A 383 10.57 -40.89 3.11
N LEU A 384 10.66 -42.12 2.60
CA LEU A 384 11.12 -42.38 1.23
C LEU A 384 10.17 -41.75 0.20
N SER A 385 8.86 -41.94 0.37
CA SER A 385 7.84 -41.37 -0.52
C SER A 385 7.88 -39.84 -0.51
N SER A 386 7.81 -39.23 0.67
CA SER A 386 7.85 -37.77 0.82
C SER A 386 9.14 -37.16 0.27
N THR A 387 10.28 -37.86 0.41
CA THR A 387 11.54 -37.44 -0.23
C THR A 387 11.43 -37.45 -1.76
N GLY A 388 10.83 -38.49 -2.34
CA GLY A 388 10.56 -38.55 -3.78
C GLY A 388 9.65 -37.42 -4.28
N ASP A 389 8.64 -37.06 -3.49
CA ASP A 389 7.74 -35.95 -3.77
C ASP A 389 8.46 -34.59 -3.69
N TYR A 390 9.32 -34.39 -2.68
CA TYR A 390 10.14 -33.19 -2.56
C TYR A 390 11.13 -33.05 -3.72
N ILE A 391 11.75 -34.13 -4.17
CA ILE A 391 12.62 -34.08 -5.36
C ILE A 391 11.82 -33.74 -6.62
N SER A 392 10.61 -34.28 -6.76
CA SER A 392 9.76 -34.06 -7.94
C SER A 392 9.14 -32.66 -7.98
N SER A 393 9.05 -31.98 -6.84
CA SER A 393 8.56 -30.60 -6.69
C SER A 393 9.69 -29.56 -6.56
N ASP A 394 10.93 -29.97 -6.81
CA ASP A 394 12.14 -29.13 -6.70
C ASP A 394 12.30 -28.47 -5.31
N ASP A 395 11.89 -29.16 -4.24
CA ASP A 395 12.13 -28.78 -2.83
C ASP A 395 13.36 -29.53 -2.30
N PHE A 396 14.52 -29.19 -2.88
CA PHE A 396 15.77 -29.92 -2.63
C PHE A 396 16.28 -29.81 -1.21
N GLU A 397 15.95 -28.75 -0.46
CA GLU A 397 16.34 -28.61 0.94
C GLU A 397 15.64 -29.65 1.82
N LYS A 398 14.31 -29.79 1.67
CA LYS A 398 13.57 -30.84 2.40
C LYS A 398 13.97 -32.23 1.97
N ALA A 399 14.21 -32.45 0.67
CA ALA A 399 14.71 -33.71 0.18
C ALA A 399 16.07 -34.09 0.81
N MET A 400 17.02 -33.15 0.87
CA MET A 400 18.32 -33.38 1.52
C MET A 400 18.18 -33.62 3.02
N ALA A 401 17.30 -32.88 3.71
CA ALA A 401 17.04 -33.08 5.14
C ALA A 401 16.50 -34.50 5.40
N ASN A 402 15.51 -34.94 4.62
CA ASN A 402 14.97 -36.30 4.74
C ASN A 402 16.02 -37.37 4.39
N LEU A 403 16.82 -37.17 3.34
CA LEU A 403 17.91 -38.09 3.00
C LEU A 403 18.94 -38.19 4.13
N SER A 404 19.28 -37.06 4.78
CA SER A 404 20.14 -37.05 5.95
C SER A 404 19.52 -37.86 7.09
N THR A 405 18.23 -37.64 7.40
CA THR A 405 17.51 -38.43 8.41
C THR A 405 17.54 -39.92 8.07
N LEU A 406 17.17 -40.29 6.85
CA LEU A 406 17.17 -41.68 6.39
C LEU A 406 18.58 -42.30 6.45
N SER A 407 19.63 -41.54 6.11
CA SER A 407 21.02 -42.02 6.18
C SER A 407 21.52 -42.21 7.62
N SER A 408 20.98 -41.42 8.55
CA SER A 408 21.28 -41.52 9.97
C SER A 408 20.52 -42.66 10.67
N LEU A 409 19.48 -43.21 10.04
CA LEU A 409 18.76 -44.39 10.53
C LEU A 409 19.67 -45.61 10.44
N ASN A 410 20.47 -45.81 11.49
CA ASN A 410 21.20 -47.04 11.67
C ASN A 410 20.27 -48.09 12.29
N VAL A 411 19.56 -48.82 11.43
CA VAL A 411 18.68 -49.95 11.80
C VAL A 411 19.40 -50.95 12.72
N ARG A 412 20.73 -51.10 12.63
CA ARG A 412 21.52 -51.94 13.55
C ARG A 412 21.63 -51.39 14.97
N ASN A 413 21.70 -50.08 15.16
CA ASN A 413 21.72 -49.48 16.49
C ASN A 413 20.37 -49.63 17.19
N LEU A 414 19.27 -49.43 16.44
CA LEU A 414 17.92 -49.72 16.94
C LEU A 414 17.78 -51.19 17.36
N LEU A 415 18.32 -52.12 16.54
CA LEU A 415 18.40 -53.56 16.86
C LEU A 415 19.20 -53.86 18.13
N ASP A 416 20.36 -53.22 18.32
CA ASP A 416 21.22 -53.48 19.48
C ASP A 416 20.63 -52.88 20.77
N GLU A 417 19.95 -51.74 20.68
CA GLU A 417 19.20 -51.16 21.80
C GLU A 417 17.99 -52.01 22.17
N GLU A 418 17.24 -52.50 21.18
CA GLU A 418 16.09 -53.37 21.42
C GLU A 418 16.51 -54.74 21.97
N LYS A 419 17.62 -55.32 21.47
CA LYS A 419 18.24 -56.52 22.04
C LYS A 419 18.66 -56.30 23.50
N LYS A 420 19.29 -55.16 23.82
CA LYS A 420 19.66 -54.82 25.20
C LYS A 420 18.41 -54.72 26.08
N LEU A 421 17.36 -54.05 25.62
CA LEU A 421 16.12 -53.90 26.36
C LEU A 421 15.45 -55.27 26.62
N LEU A 422 15.37 -56.12 25.59
CA LEU A 422 14.79 -57.47 25.70
C LEU A 422 15.62 -58.40 26.59
N SER A 423 16.96 -58.30 26.53
CA SER A 423 17.83 -59.04 27.44
C SER A 423 17.65 -58.61 28.90
N ALA A 424 17.45 -57.31 29.14
CA ALA A 424 17.16 -56.77 30.47
C ALA A 424 15.80 -57.27 30.98
N ILE A 425 14.76 -57.27 30.15
CA ILE A 425 13.42 -57.78 30.50
C ILE A 425 13.48 -59.29 30.83
N LYS A 426 14.13 -60.10 30.00
CA LYS A 426 14.30 -61.55 30.28
C LYS A 426 15.04 -61.80 31.59
N SER A 427 16.11 -61.04 31.85
CA SER A 427 16.86 -61.16 33.11
C SER A 427 16.01 -60.80 34.33
N SER A 428 15.09 -59.83 34.21
CA SER A 428 14.13 -59.49 35.26
C SER A 428 13.08 -60.58 35.46
N ASP A 429 12.53 -61.18 34.40
CA ASP A 429 11.56 -62.28 34.50
C ASP A 429 12.17 -63.54 35.11
N GLU A 430 13.41 -63.88 34.75
CA GLU A 430 14.18 -64.98 35.35
C GLU A 430 14.45 -64.72 36.84
N ALA A 431 14.78 -63.46 37.21
CA ALA A 431 14.96 -63.06 38.61
C ALA A 431 13.65 -63.13 39.41
N ILE A 432 12.53 -62.68 38.84
CA ILE A 432 11.20 -62.78 39.45
C ILE A 432 10.79 -64.24 39.64
N THR A 433 11.08 -65.10 38.65
CA THR A 433 10.76 -66.52 38.71
C THR A 433 11.61 -67.23 39.77
N SER A 434 12.91 -66.94 39.82
CA SER A 434 13.82 -67.47 40.85
C SER A 434 13.40 -67.03 42.25
N PHE A 435 13.03 -65.76 42.43
CA PHE A 435 12.52 -65.23 43.69
C PHE A 435 11.20 -65.89 44.12
N LYS A 436 10.29 -66.18 43.18
CA LYS A 436 9.06 -66.95 43.46
C LYS A 436 9.37 -68.38 43.90
N ILE A 437 10.36 -69.04 43.28
CA ILE A 437 10.81 -70.37 43.69
C ILE A 437 11.39 -70.32 45.10
N GLU A 438 12.26 -69.34 45.41
CA GLU A 438 12.83 -69.16 46.74
C GLU A 438 11.76 -68.88 47.80
N ILE A 439 10.76 -68.04 47.50
CA ILE A 439 9.62 -67.81 48.39
C ILE A 439 8.85 -69.11 48.62
N ASN A 440 8.56 -69.86 47.57
CA ASN A 440 7.81 -71.12 47.70
C ASN A 440 8.61 -72.18 48.47
N GLU A 441 9.92 -72.28 48.27
CA GLU A 441 10.80 -73.14 49.06
C GLU A 441 10.84 -72.71 50.53
N PHE A 442 11.00 -71.41 50.79
CA PHE A 442 11.00 -70.83 52.13
C PHE A 442 9.67 -71.11 52.85
N LEU A 443 8.53 -70.93 52.17
CA LEU A 443 7.21 -71.24 52.68
C LEU A 443 7.02 -72.75 52.90
N SER A 444 7.61 -73.63 52.07
CA SER A 444 7.52 -75.08 52.29
C SER A 444 8.37 -75.55 53.48
N LYS A 445 9.58 -74.99 53.67
CA LYS A 445 10.50 -75.35 54.75
C LYS A 445 10.07 -74.82 56.10
N ASN A 446 9.49 -73.61 56.10
CA ASN A 446 9.06 -72.93 57.33
C ASN A 446 7.53 -72.99 57.52
N GLY A 447 6.79 -73.65 56.64
CA GLY A 447 5.33 -73.72 56.68
C GLY A 447 4.80 -74.34 57.96
N GLU A 448 5.46 -75.39 58.46
CA GLU A 448 5.14 -76.00 59.76
C GLU A 448 5.47 -75.08 60.94
N ILE A 449 6.59 -74.34 60.90
CA ILE A 449 6.98 -73.38 61.93
C ILE A 449 6.00 -72.19 61.96
N ILE A 450 5.58 -71.71 60.79
CA ILE A 450 4.62 -70.62 60.65
C ILE A 450 3.24 -71.07 61.14
N GLN A 451 2.81 -72.29 60.79
CA GLN A 451 1.56 -72.89 61.30
C GLN A 451 1.61 -73.11 62.82
N ASP A 452 2.72 -73.57 63.37
CA ASP A 452 2.87 -73.77 64.82
C ASP A 452 2.90 -72.44 65.59
N LEU A 453 3.58 -71.42 65.07
CA LEU A 453 3.54 -70.07 65.64
C LEU A 453 2.14 -69.44 65.57
N LEU A 454 1.41 -69.63 64.47
CA LEU A 454 0.01 -69.17 64.36
C LEU A 454 -0.89 -69.90 65.37
N SER A 455 -0.72 -71.21 65.53
CA SER A 455 -1.40 -72.03 66.55
C SER A 455 -1.05 -71.57 67.98
N GLN A 456 0.21 -71.22 68.25
CA GLN A 456 0.64 -70.66 69.54
C GLN A 456 0.07 -69.26 69.78
N VAL A 457 -0.02 -68.42 68.76
CA VAL A 457 -0.68 -67.09 68.84
C VAL A 457 -2.17 -67.24 69.13
N ASP A 458 -2.85 -68.18 68.49
CA ASP A 458 -4.28 -68.41 68.73
C ASP A 458 -4.52 -69.00 70.13
N LYS A 459 -3.64 -69.90 70.62
CA LYS A 459 -3.64 -70.34 72.02
C LYS A 459 -3.40 -69.17 72.99
N LEU A 460 -2.47 -68.26 72.67
CA LEU A 460 -2.23 -67.06 73.48
C LEU A 460 -3.43 -66.13 73.49
N LYS A 461 -4.12 -65.95 72.35
CA LYS A 461 -5.35 -65.16 72.26
C LYS A 461 -6.47 -65.77 73.11
N SER A 462 -6.66 -67.10 73.06
CA SER A 462 -7.66 -67.76 73.90
C SER A 462 -7.33 -67.61 75.38
N THR A 463 -6.06 -67.77 75.78
CA THR A 463 -5.64 -67.57 77.19
C THR A 463 -5.83 -66.11 77.64
N ILE A 464 -5.57 -65.13 76.77
CA ILE A 464 -5.82 -63.71 77.08
C ILE A 464 -7.31 -63.43 77.21
N GLN A 465 -8.16 -64.05 76.37
CA GLN A 465 -9.62 -63.93 76.46
C GLN A 465 -10.21 -64.60 77.71
N GLU A 466 -9.62 -65.71 78.17
CA GLU A 466 -10.04 -66.39 79.41
C GLU A 466 -9.53 -65.68 80.68
N SER A 467 -8.53 -64.79 80.55
CA SER A 467 -7.96 -63.99 81.65
C SER A 467 -8.57 -62.58 81.81
N LYS A 468 -9.60 -62.25 81.01
CA LYS A 468 -10.42 -61.04 81.09
C LYS A 468 -11.84 -61.42 81.48
#